data_AF-A0A225VBI2-F1
#
_entry.id   AF-A0A225VBI2-F1
#
_cell.length_a   1.000
_cell.length_b   1.000
_cell.length_c   1.000
_cell.angle_alpha   90.00
_cell.angle_beta   90.00
_cell.angle_gamma   90.00
#
_symmetry.space_group_name_H-M   'P 1'
#
loop_
_entity.id
_entity.type
_entity.pdbx_description
1 polymer ?
#
loop_
_entity_poly.entity_id
_entity_poly.type
_entity_poly.pdbx_seq_one_letter_code
_entity_poly.pdbx_strand_id
1 'polypeptide(L)'
;MKNEPVVWDTLCPDVILLMRAGIGYQGSIAMLSGDVMTHNLFPPSALTDMLANMMFWNRLDESFWTKYVPERYYLRTELRFGSLHSEGVCPRYWPDLVDADVRVAQ
;
A
#
# COMPACT_ATOMS: atom_id res chain seq x y z
N MET A 1 -25.69 3.42 4.06
CA MET A 1 -24.51 2.57 3.77
C MET A 1 -24.74 1.19 4.35
N LYS A 2 -24.73 0.14 3.53
CA LYS A 2 -24.78 -1.25 4.04
C LYS A 2 -23.37 -1.59 4.52
N ASN A 3 -23.23 -1.94 5.79
CA ASN A 3 -21.97 -2.37 6.38
C ASN A 3 -21.72 -3.84 5.98
N GLU A 4 -21.20 -4.06 4.77
CA GLU A 4 -20.66 -5.38 4.42
C GLU A 4 -19.37 -5.64 5.21
N PRO A 5 -19.11 -6.89 5.63
CA PRO A 5 -17.89 -7.21 6.35
C PRO A 5 -16.68 -6.98 5.46
N VAL A 6 -15.78 -6.09 5.91
CA VAL A 6 -14.49 -5.87 5.27
C VAL A 6 -13.63 -7.12 5.51
N VAL A 7 -13.24 -7.81 4.43
CA VAL A 7 -12.34 -8.96 4.51
C VAL A 7 -10.91 -8.42 4.57
N TRP A 8 -10.22 -8.67 5.68
CA TRP A 8 -8.91 -8.08 5.94
C TRP A 8 -7.84 -8.46 4.90
N ASP A 9 -7.92 -9.68 4.38
CA ASP A 9 -6.95 -10.22 3.41
C ASP A 9 -7.12 -9.67 1.99
N THR A 10 -8.22 -8.96 1.71
CA THR A 10 -8.46 -8.36 0.39
C THR A 10 -8.06 -6.88 0.33
N LEU A 11 -7.73 -6.27 1.46
CA LEU A 11 -7.35 -4.86 1.51
C LEU A 11 -5.92 -4.65 1.02
N CYS A 12 -5.72 -3.50 0.36
CA CYS A 12 -4.37 -3.03 0.04
C CYS A 12 -3.55 -2.85 1.34
N PRO A 13 -2.26 -3.25 1.37
CA PRO A 13 -1.43 -3.17 2.56
C PRO A 13 -1.35 -1.78 3.21
N ASP A 14 -1.38 -0.71 2.41
CA ASP A 14 -1.34 0.66 2.91
C ASP A 14 -2.62 1.05 3.68
N VAL A 15 -3.80 0.60 3.24
CA VAL A 15 -5.07 0.73 3.99
C VAL A 15 -4.95 0.06 5.35
N ILE A 16 -4.43 -1.17 5.39
CA ILE A 16 -4.26 -1.94 6.63
C ILE A 16 -3.33 -1.21 7.60
N LEU A 17 -2.24 -0.62 7.10
CA LEU A 17 -1.28 0.10 7.95
C LEU A 17 -1.86 1.40 8.52
N LEU A 18 -2.66 2.14 7.74
CA LEU A 18 -3.38 3.31 8.26
C LEU A 18 -4.41 2.94 9.32
N MET A 19 -5.14 1.84 9.11
CA MET A 19 -6.06 1.32 10.11
C MET A 19 -5.35 0.90 11.39
N ARG A 20 -4.17 0.27 11.27
CA ARG A 20 -3.31 -0.03 12.43
C ARG A 20 -2.74 1.21 13.11
N ALA A 21 -2.59 2.33 12.39
CA ALA A 21 -2.23 3.63 12.94
C ALA A 21 -3.41 4.37 13.59
N GLY A 22 -4.61 3.77 13.64
CA GLY A 22 -5.79 4.34 14.28
C GLY A 22 -6.72 5.13 13.35
N ILE A 23 -6.45 5.14 12.05
CA ILE A 23 -7.31 5.80 11.06
C ILE A 23 -8.48 4.86 10.71
N GLY A 24 -9.72 5.34 10.77
CA GLY A 24 -10.87 4.54 10.33
C GLY A 24 -10.76 4.12 8.86
N TYR A 25 -11.47 3.06 8.44
CA TYR A 25 -11.43 2.57 7.05
C TYR A 25 -11.69 3.70 6.03
N GLN A 26 -12.78 4.45 6.19
CA GLN A 26 -13.14 5.56 5.29
C GLN A 26 -12.10 6.69 5.31
N GLY A 27 -11.50 6.96 6.48
CA GLY A 27 -10.39 7.92 6.57
C GLY A 27 -9.14 7.43 5.84
N SER A 28 -8.86 6.12 5.91
CA SER A 28 -7.72 5.51 5.25
C SER A 28 -7.88 5.58 3.73
N ILE A 29 -9.06 5.25 3.20
CA ILE A 29 -9.38 5.41 1.77
C ILE A 29 -9.24 6.88 1.35
N ALA A 30 -9.84 7.82 2.08
CA ALA A 30 -9.76 9.24 1.75
C ALA A 30 -8.31 9.77 1.74
N MET A 31 -7.47 9.31 2.67
CA MET A 31 -6.05 9.69 2.71
C MET A 31 -5.24 9.07 1.57
N LEU A 32 -5.51 7.84 1.17
CA LEU A 32 -4.75 7.15 0.11
C LEU A 32 -5.18 7.60 -1.30
N SER A 33 -6.45 7.98 -1.46
CA SER A 33 -6.97 8.60 -2.68
C SER A 33 -6.57 10.08 -2.82
N GLY A 34 -6.10 10.70 -1.74
CA GLY A 34 -5.69 12.10 -1.71
C GLY A 34 -4.21 12.30 -2.01
N ASP A 35 -3.87 13.49 -2.52
CA ASP A 35 -2.49 13.88 -2.77
C ASP A 35 -1.78 14.36 -1.49
N VAL A 36 -1.55 13.45 -0.55
CA VAL A 36 -1.06 13.75 0.79
C VAL A 36 0.16 12.91 1.18
N MET A 37 1.01 13.49 2.03
CA MET A 37 2.22 12.84 2.55
C MET A 37 1.86 11.82 3.64
N THR A 38 1.37 10.64 3.23
CA THR A 38 0.89 9.58 4.13
C THR A 38 1.99 8.61 4.58
N HIS A 39 3.11 8.54 3.86
CA HIS A 39 4.17 7.57 4.11
C HIS A 39 4.82 7.66 5.50
N ASN A 40 4.72 8.82 6.17
CA ASN A 40 5.22 9.05 7.51
C ASN A 40 4.46 8.26 8.59
N LEU A 41 3.26 7.74 8.27
CA LEU A 41 2.46 6.90 9.16
C LEU A 41 2.84 5.42 9.07
N PHE A 42 3.67 5.03 8.11
CA PHE A 42 4.08 3.64 7.92
C PHE A 42 5.35 3.31 8.70
N PRO A 43 5.42 2.13 9.35
CA PRO A 43 6.68 1.64 9.90
C PRO A 43 7.77 1.56 8.81
N PRO A 44 9.01 2.01 9.07
CA PRO A 44 10.06 2.06 8.04
C PRO A 44 10.33 0.73 7.32
N SER A 45 10.26 -0.40 8.04
CA SER A 45 10.42 -1.72 7.43
C SER A 45 9.25 -2.07 6.51
N ALA A 46 8.02 -1.82 6.96
CA ALA A 46 6.81 -2.05 6.18
C ALA A 46 6.77 -1.16 4.93
N LEU A 47 7.24 0.09 5.02
CA LEU A 47 7.39 0.98 3.88
C LEU A 47 8.32 0.38 2.81
N THR A 48 9.50 -0.11 3.20
CA THR A 48 10.42 -0.78 2.26
C THR A 48 9.81 -2.03 1.62
N ASP A 49 9.12 -2.87 2.40
CA ASP A 49 8.46 -4.06 1.85
C ASP A 49 7.31 -3.70 0.89
N MET A 50 6.52 -2.66 1.18
CA MET A 50 5.47 -2.16 0.28
C MET A 50 6.05 -1.63 -1.03
N LEU A 51 7.10 -0.81 -0.97
CA LEU A 51 7.77 -0.30 -2.17
C LEU A 51 8.33 -1.46 -3.02
N ALA A 52 8.88 -2.50 -2.40
CA ALA A 52 9.37 -3.68 -3.11
C ALA A 52 8.24 -4.40 -3.86
N ASN A 53 7.09 -4.60 -3.20
CA ASN A 53 5.90 -5.19 -3.81
C ASN A 53 5.40 -4.34 -4.98
N MET A 54 5.24 -3.02 -4.78
CA MET A 54 4.76 -2.10 -5.81
C MET A 54 5.69 -2.06 -7.02
N MET A 55 7.02 -2.02 -6.79
CA MET A 55 8.01 -2.06 -7.87
C MET A 55 7.95 -3.39 -8.64
N PHE A 56 7.81 -4.52 -7.94
CA PHE A 56 7.71 -5.85 -8.57
C PHE A 56 6.51 -5.93 -9.51
N TRP A 57 5.37 -5.41 -9.07
CA TRP A 57 4.12 -5.44 -9.82
C TRP A 57 3.93 -4.24 -10.76
N ASN A 58 4.90 -3.33 -10.87
CA ASN A 58 4.82 -2.10 -11.65
C ASN A 58 3.60 -1.22 -11.30
N ARG A 59 3.39 -1.00 -9.99
CA ARG A 59 2.24 -0.27 -9.41
C ARG A 59 2.65 0.92 -8.55
N LEU A 60 3.86 1.44 -8.74
CA LEU A 60 4.45 2.46 -7.85
C LEU A 60 3.73 3.81 -7.96
N ASP A 61 3.16 4.10 -9.12
CA ASP A 61 2.44 5.32 -9.49
C ASP A 61 0.98 5.34 -9.05
N GLU A 62 0.46 4.24 -8.51
CA GLU A 62 -0.95 4.10 -8.16
C GLU A 62 -1.32 4.68 -6.80
N SER A 63 -0.34 5.00 -5.96
CA SER A 63 -0.58 5.63 -4.67
C SER A 63 0.15 6.96 -4.59
N PHE A 64 -0.60 8.05 -4.40
CA PHE A 64 -0.04 9.41 -4.38
C PHE A 64 1.09 9.60 -3.34
N TRP A 65 1.03 8.85 -2.23
CA TRP A 65 2.01 8.98 -1.16
C TRP A 65 3.43 8.58 -1.59
N THR A 66 3.61 7.77 -2.65
CA THR A 66 4.92 7.28 -3.11
C THR A 66 5.81 8.42 -3.58
N LYS A 67 5.26 9.44 -4.25
CA LYS A 67 6.03 10.60 -4.73
C LYS A 67 6.67 11.43 -3.62
N TYR A 68 6.15 11.33 -2.40
CA TYR A 68 6.69 12.03 -1.23
C TYR A 68 7.74 11.23 -0.46
N VAL A 69 7.94 9.96 -0.80
CA VAL A 69 8.88 9.08 -0.10
C VAL A 69 10.32 9.53 -0.35
N PRO A 70 11.16 9.70 0.69
CA PRO A 70 12.57 10.03 0.51
C PRO A 70 13.34 8.94 -0.26
N GLU A 71 14.23 9.36 -1.16
CA GLU A 71 15.05 8.51 -2.05
C GLU A 71 15.73 7.33 -1.33
N ARG A 72 16.21 7.54 -0.11
CA ARG A 72 16.86 6.48 0.71
C ARG A 72 16.02 5.21 0.86
N TYR A 73 14.69 5.32 0.84
CA TYR A 73 13.81 4.16 0.92
C TYR A 73 13.74 3.38 -0.39
N TYR A 74 13.83 4.06 -1.53
CA TYR A 74 13.92 3.42 -2.83
C TYR A 74 15.25 2.67 -2.99
N LEU A 75 16.37 3.30 -2.63
CA LEU A 75 17.68 2.63 -2.62
C LEU A 75 17.70 1.39 -1.71
N ARG A 76 17.09 1.49 -0.52
CA ARG A 76 16.94 0.35 0.38
C ARG A 76 16.06 -0.75 -0.22
N THR A 77 15.04 -0.36 -0.97
CA THR A 77 14.12 -1.27 -1.65
C THR A 77 14.82 -2.03 -2.78
N GLU A 78 15.68 -1.37 -3.57
CA GLU A 78 16.48 -2.02 -4.61
C GLU A 78 17.38 -3.12 -4.04
N LEU A 79 18.05 -2.86 -2.90
CA LEU A 79 18.84 -3.86 -2.19
C LEU A 79 17.99 -5.06 -1.74
N ARG A 80 16.78 -4.79 -1.23
CA ARG A 80 15.81 -5.83 -0.84
C ARG A 80 15.33 -6.63 -2.05
N PHE A 81 15.10 -5.97 -3.19
CA PHE A 81 14.67 -6.60 -4.43
C PHE A 81 15.72 -7.58 -4.97
N GLY A 82 16.99 -7.20 -4.90
CA GLY A 82 18.10 -8.11 -5.24
C GLY A 82 18.14 -9.37 -4.37
N SER A 83 17.82 -9.25 -3.08
CA SER A 83 17.68 -10.41 -2.17
C SER A 83 16.49 -11.28 -2.55
N LEU A 84 15.30 -10.69 -2.77
CA LEU A 84 14.09 -11.43 -3.16
C LEU A 84 14.28 -12.21 -4.45
N HIS A 85 14.94 -11.60 -5.44
CA HIS A 85 15.29 -12.27 -6.70
C HIS A 85 16.25 -13.45 -6.47
N SER A 86 17.28 -13.27 -5.63
CA SER A 86 18.26 -14.33 -5.32
C SER A 86 17.64 -15.48 -4.52
N GLU A 87 16.65 -15.19 -3.67
CA GLU A 87 15.92 -16.16 -2.86
C GLU A 87 14.79 -16.86 -3.64
N GLY A 88 14.49 -16.42 -4.88
CA GLY A 88 13.37 -16.94 -5.67
C GLY A 88 11.99 -16.62 -5.07
N VAL A 89 11.90 -15.61 -4.20
CA VAL A 89 10.67 -15.23 -3.50
C VAL A 89 9.89 -14.24 -4.35
N CYS A 90 8.69 -14.64 -4.76
CA CYS A 90 7.74 -13.74 -5.39
C CYS A 90 7.03 -12.91 -4.30
N PRO A 91 7.08 -11.56 -4.36
CA PRO A 91 6.37 -10.73 -3.40
C PRO A 91 4.85 -10.87 -3.56
N ARG A 92 4.10 -10.62 -2.48
CA ARG A 92 2.63 -10.68 -2.53
C ARG A 92 2.09 -9.67 -3.56
N TYR A 93 1.00 -10.03 -4.23
CA TYR A 93 0.29 -9.14 -5.15
C TYR A 93 -0.09 -7.83 -4.46
N TRP A 94 0.07 -6.71 -5.16
CA TRP A 94 -0.36 -5.39 -4.71
C TRP A 94 -1.79 -5.12 -5.18
N PRO A 95 -2.80 -5.22 -4.30
CA PRO A 95 -4.21 -5.07 -4.68
C PRO A 95 -4.54 -3.62 -5.06
N ASP A 96 -5.61 -3.45 -5.83
CA ASP A 96 -6.19 -2.13 -6.05
C ASP A 96 -6.63 -1.49 -4.75
N LEU A 97 -6.54 -0.16 -4.69
CA LEU A 97 -7.29 0.61 -3.71
C LEU A 97 -8.77 0.49 -4.08
N VAL A 98 -9.46 -0.49 -3.49
CA VAL A 98 -10.88 -0.75 -3.78
C VAL A 98 -11.67 0.51 -3.42
N ASP A 99 -12.28 1.12 -4.43
CA ASP A 99 -13.19 2.24 -4.24
C ASP A 99 -14.35 1.77 -3.37
N ALA A 100 -14.73 2.58 -2.37
CA ALA A 100 -15.86 2.28 -1.49
C ALA A 100 -17.18 2.14 -2.29
N ASP A 101 -17.19 2.56 -3.56
CA ASP A 101 -18.37 2.61 -4.43
C ASP A 101 -18.46 1.49 -5.50
N VAL A 102 -17.47 0.62 -5.70
CA VAL A 102 -17.52 -0.42 -6.77
C VAL A 102 -18.28 -1.71 -6.36
N ARG A 103 -19.12 -1.65 -5.33
CA ARG A 103 -20.17 -2.68 -5.11
C ARG A 103 -21.59 -2.18 -5.39
N VAL A 104 -21.75 -0.98 -5.93
CA VAL A 104 -23.05 -0.49 -6.42
C VAL A 104 -23.07 -0.46 -7.94
N ALA A 105 -23.11 -1.64 -8.57
CA ALA A 105 -23.70 -1.82 -9.90
C ALA A 105 -23.86 -3.32 -10.21
N GLN A 106 -25.09 -3.78 -9.97
CA GLN A 106 -25.87 -4.82 -10.68
C GLN A 106 -25.25 -6.21 -10.91
#